data_AF-A0A1R1BC22-F1
#
_entry.id   AF-A0A1R1BC22-F1
#
_cell.length_a   1.000
_cell.length_b   1.000
_cell.length_c   1.000
_cell.angle_alpha   90.00
_cell.angle_beta   90.00
_cell.angle_gamma   90.00
#
_symmetry.space_group_name_H-M   'P 1'
#
loop_
_entity.id
_entity.type
_entity.pdbx_description
1 polymer ?
#
loop_
_entity_poly.entity_id
_entity_poly.type
_entity_poly.pdbx_seq_one_letter_code
_entity_poly.pdbx_strand_id
1 'polypeptide(L)'
;MNRPWKNTSSSNDFNYIDFHDSVVLSFENTENILNLYIEAVNILAEHPLNPHSVAKRVDESKLEFININLVESTLYKYDTEPMKADLTILTEMEILKFEMLLNNKVKIFGEASTQYNNYFCEILIEADEYRFSWNEFISDAWFVNWNNIN
;
A
#
# COMPACT_ATOMS: atom_id res chain seq x y z
N MET A 1 16.41 -6.71 10.25
CA MET A 1 16.31 -6.72 11.72
C MET A 1 14.84 -6.55 12.07
N ASN A 2 14.22 -7.49 12.77
CA ASN A 2 12.80 -7.39 13.16
C ASN A 2 12.63 -6.40 14.32
N ARG A 3 12.49 -5.11 14.01
CA ARG A 3 11.99 -4.13 14.99
C ARG A 3 10.49 -4.37 15.17
N PRO A 4 9.98 -4.51 16.42
CA PRO A 4 8.55 -4.64 16.62
C PRO A 4 7.82 -3.36 16.17
N TRP A 5 6.71 -3.54 15.47
CA TRP A 5 5.85 -2.43 15.03
C TRP A 5 5.15 -1.78 16.22
N LYS A 6 5.21 -0.44 16.31
CA LYS A 6 4.60 0.32 17.43
C LYS A 6 3.10 0.55 17.25
N ASN A 7 2.69 0.86 16.01
CA ASN A 7 1.30 1.12 15.67
C ASN A 7 0.84 0.05 14.68
N THR A 8 -0.35 -0.49 14.91
CA THR A 8 -1.00 -1.45 14.01
C THR A 8 -2.46 -1.10 13.91
N SER A 9 -2.91 -0.90 12.69
CA SER A 9 -4.28 -0.55 12.33
C SER A 9 -5.00 -1.76 11.73
N SER A 10 -6.28 -1.89 12.03
CA SER A 10 -7.14 -2.97 11.55
C SER A 10 -7.83 -2.59 10.26
N SER A 11 -8.47 -3.54 9.59
CA SER A 11 -9.23 -3.32 8.34
C SER A 11 -10.24 -2.17 8.41
N ASN A 12 -10.82 -1.90 9.58
CA ASN A 12 -11.85 -0.86 9.76
C ASN A 12 -11.31 0.57 9.56
N ASP A 13 -10.00 0.74 9.69
CA ASP A 13 -9.35 2.04 9.75
C ASP A 13 -8.70 2.42 8.40
N PHE A 14 -8.77 1.54 7.39
CA PHE A 14 -8.12 1.73 6.09
C PHE A 14 -8.70 2.89 5.28
N ASN A 15 -9.92 3.34 5.58
CA ASN A 15 -10.47 4.58 5.00
C ASN A 15 -9.72 5.84 5.45
N TYR A 16 -8.85 5.71 6.47
CA TYR A 16 -8.03 6.79 7.00
C TYR A 16 -6.54 6.62 6.69
N ILE A 17 -6.21 5.76 5.72
CA ILE A 17 -4.85 5.50 5.25
C ILE A 17 -4.80 5.81 3.76
N ASP A 18 -3.93 6.74 3.39
CA ASP A 18 -3.72 7.14 2.00
C ASP A 18 -2.38 6.60 1.50
N PHE A 19 -2.48 5.66 0.57
CA PHE A 19 -1.35 4.98 -0.07
C PHE A 19 -0.90 5.66 -1.37
N HIS A 20 -1.53 6.76 -1.81
CA HIS A 20 -1.16 7.43 -3.05
C HIS A 20 0.31 7.88 -3.01
N ASP A 21 1.02 7.73 -4.13
CA ASP A 21 2.46 8.01 -4.29
C ASP A 21 3.37 7.22 -3.34
N SER A 22 2.89 6.12 -2.76
CA SER A 22 3.69 5.27 -1.86
C SER A 22 4.40 4.18 -2.65
N VAL A 23 5.71 4.01 -2.43
CA VAL A 23 6.51 3.01 -3.13
C VAL A 23 6.56 1.69 -2.36
N VAL A 24 6.25 0.58 -3.04
CA VAL A 24 6.41 -0.78 -2.48
C VAL A 24 7.87 -1.20 -2.58
N LEU A 25 8.55 -1.34 -1.45
CA LEU A 25 9.96 -1.71 -1.38
C LEU A 25 10.20 -3.19 -1.63
N SER A 26 9.31 -4.05 -1.15
CA SER A 26 9.41 -5.50 -1.32
C SER A 26 8.12 -6.24 -0.99
N PHE A 27 8.03 -7.46 -1.51
CA PHE A 27 7.02 -8.44 -1.14
C PHE A 27 7.69 -9.61 -0.41
N GLU A 28 7.13 -10.01 0.72
CA GLU A 28 7.48 -11.27 1.38
C GLU A 28 6.24 -12.15 1.40
N ASN A 29 6.30 -13.27 0.68
CA ASN A 29 5.20 -14.22 0.60
C ASN A 29 5.57 -15.52 1.33
N THR A 30 4.73 -15.92 2.27
CA THR A 30 4.76 -17.22 2.95
C THR A 30 3.41 -17.92 2.72
N GLU A 31 3.27 -19.22 3.01
CA GLU A 31 2.10 -20.01 2.60
C GLU A 31 0.72 -19.34 2.81
N ASN A 32 0.53 -18.56 3.89
CA ASN A 32 -0.74 -17.89 4.17
C ASN A 32 -0.61 -16.39 4.48
N ILE A 33 0.58 -15.79 4.33
CA ILE A 33 0.81 -14.38 4.68
C ILE A 33 1.62 -13.71 3.58
N LEU A 34 1.12 -12.57 3.12
CA LEU A 34 1.78 -11.66 2.19
C LEU A 34 2.04 -10.35 2.92
N ASN A 35 3.31 -9.98 3.04
CA ASN A 35 3.73 -8.69 3.52
C ASN A 35 4.17 -7.82 2.33
N LEU A 36 3.65 -6.60 2.29
CA LEU A 36 4.13 -5.51 1.44
C LEU A 36 4.85 -4.53 2.35
N TYR A 37 6.14 -4.31 2.12
CA TYR A 37 6.89 -3.24 2.78
C TYR A 37 6.82 -2.00 1.91
N ILE A 38 6.46 -0.87 2.50
CA ILE A 38 6.14 0.37 1.79
C ILE A 38 6.99 1.49 2.38
N GLU A 39 7.62 2.29 1.53
CA GLU A 39 8.60 3.32 1.93
C GLU A 39 8.03 4.32 2.93
N ALA A 40 6.81 4.79 2.68
CA ALA A 40 6.06 5.70 3.53
C ALA A 40 4.60 5.71 3.07
N VAL A 41 3.68 6.04 3.97
CA VAL A 41 2.24 6.16 3.71
C VAL A 41 1.72 7.39 4.46
N ASN A 42 0.60 7.96 4.02
CA ASN A 42 -0.06 9.06 4.73
C ASN A 42 -1.18 8.53 5.63
N ILE A 43 -1.18 8.96 6.88
CA ILE A 43 -2.25 8.68 7.84
C ILE A 43 -3.10 9.94 7.97
N LEU A 44 -4.39 9.85 7.66
CA LEU A 44 -5.30 11.00 7.69
C LEU A 44 -5.51 11.51 9.13
N ALA A 45 -5.96 12.77 9.26
CA ALA A 45 -6.15 13.42 10.57
C ALA A 45 -7.21 12.70 11.42
N GLU A 46 -8.17 12.06 10.76
CA GLU A 46 -9.29 11.34 11.36
C GLU A 46 -8.92 9.92 11.81
N HIS A 47 -7.73 9.43 11.45
CA HIS A 47 -7.30 8.09 11.85
C HIS A 47 -7.16 8.01 13.39
N PRO A 48 -7.72 7.00 14.07
CA PRO A 48 -7.71 6.92 15.54
C PRO A 48 -6.31 6.94 16.19
N LEU A 49 -5.32 6.40 15.48
CA LEU A 49 -3.91 6.39 15.90
C LEU A 49 -3.10 7.61 15.47
N ASN A 50 -3.68 8.59 14.77
CA ASN A 50 -3.02 9.86 14.47
C ASN A 50 -3.36 10.89 15.57
N PRO A 51 -2.42 11.26 16.45
CA PRO A 51 -2.67 12.23 17.51
C PRO A 51 -2.61 13.69 17.02
N HIS A 52 -2.33 13.93 15.74
CA HIS A 52 -2.16 15.25 15.16
C HIS A 52 -3.45 15.74 14.48
N SER A 53 -3.62 17.06 14.39
CA SER A 53 -4.80 17.68 13.76
C SER A 53 -4.76 17.69 12.23
N VAL A 54 -3.73 17.11 11.62
CA VAL A 54 -3.51 17.09 10.17
C VAL A 54 -3.01 15.71 9.76
N ALA A 55 -3.13 15.40 8.46
CA ALA A 55 -2.57 14.16 7.92
C ALA A 55 -1.04 14.14 8.08
N LYS A 56 -0.49 12.98 8.43
CA LYS A 56 0.94 12.81 8.68
C LYS A 56 1.51 11.70 7.80
N ARG A 57 2.69 11.94 7.24
CA ARG A 57 3.48 10.89 6.59
C ARG A 57 4.15 10.04 7.67
N VAL A 58 4.13 8.72 7.51
CA VAL A 58 4.83 7.78 8.38
C VAL A 58 6.12 7.27 7.74
N ASP A 59 6.97 6.63 8.55
CA ASP A 59 8.16 5.93 8.10
C ASP A 59 7.83 4.66 7.29
N GLU A 60 8.87 3.87 7.00
CA GLU A 60 8.71 2.54 6.39
C GLU A 60 7.64 1.77 7.16
N SER A 61 6.73 1.17 6.41
CA SER A 61 5.52 0.58 6.92
C SER A 61 5.25 -0.78 6.28
N LYS A 62 4.35 -1.54 6.89
CA LYS A 62 4.00 -2.88 6.45
C LYS A 62 2.51 -3.03 6.30
N LEU A 63 2.09 -3.43 5.10
CA LEU A 63 0.75 -3.93 4.85
C LEU A 63 0.80 -5.47 4.81
N GLU A 64 0.12 -6.11 5.74
CA GLU A 64 0.09 -7.56 5.91
C GLU A 64 -1.30 -8.08 5.55
N PHE A 65 -1.35 -9.12 4.71
CA PHE A 65 -2.54 -9.90 4.40
C PHE A 65 -2.40 -11.30 5.00
N ILE A 66 -3.41 -11.77 5.73
CA ILE A 66 -3.37 -13.00 6.53
C ILE A 66 -4.48 -13.95 6.06
N ASN A 67 -4.16 -15.24 5.96
CA ASN A 67 -5.01 -16.30 5.41
C ASN A 67 -5.45 -15.96 3.99
N ILE A 68 -4.47 -15.91 3.12
CA ILE A 68 -4.65 -15.53 1.72
C ILE A 68 -5.33 -16.66 0.96
N ASN A 69 -6.43 -16.31 0.29
CA ASN A 69 -7.18 -17.18 -0.61
C ASN A 69 -6.80 -16.94 -2.08
N LEU A 70 -6.39 -15.72 -2.43
CA LEU A 70 -6.04 -15.31 -3.78
C LEU A 70 -4.96 -14.22 -3.78
N VAL A 71 -3.97 -14.36 -4.67
CA VAL A 71 -3.13 -13.23 -5.11
C VAL A 71 -2.94 -13.34 -6.60
N GLU A 72 -3.35 -12.32 -7.33
CA GLU A 72 -3.14 -12.18 -8.76
C GLU A 72 -2.56 -10.81 -9.03
N SER A 73 -1.57 -10.74 -9.92
CA SER A 73 -1.05 -9.47 -10.40
C SER A 73 -1.01 -9.46 -11.91
N THR A 74 -1.29 -8.29 -12.48
CA THR A 74 -1.37 -8.05 -13.92
C THR A 74 -0.55 -6.82 -14.29
N LEU A 75 0.23 -6.93 -15.36
CA LEU A 75 0.99 -5.84 -15.96
C LEU A 75 0.39 -5.52 -17.33
N TYR A 76 0.12 -4.24 -17.58
CA TYR A 76 -0.52 -3.75 -18.80
C TYR A 76 0.52 -3.01 -19.64
N LYS A 77 1.10 -3.70 -20.63
CA LYS A 77 2.04 -3.05 -21.57
C LYS A 77 1.26 -2.45 -22.73
N TYR A 78 1.72 -1.30 -23.24
CA TYR A 78 1.14 -0.67 -24.41
C TYR A 78 1.07 -1.62 -25.60
N ASP A 79 -0.07 -1.62 -26.29
CA ASP A 79 -0.32 -2.38 -27.52
C ASP A 79 -0.18 -3.91 -27.41
N THR A 80 -0.24 -4.46 -26.18
CA THR A 80 -0.26 -5.90 -25.94
C THR A 80 -1.37 -6.30 -24.99
N GLU A 81 -1.75 -7.57 -25.01
CA GLU A 81 -2.67 -8.14 -24.03
C GLU A 81 -2.11 -8.03 -22.59
N PRO A 82 -2.97 -7.80 -21.59
CA PRO A 82 -2.55 -7.82 -20.19
C PRO A 82 -1.87 -9.14 -19.83
N MET A 83 -0.73 -9.07 -19.14
CA MET A 83 0.01 -10.25 -18.75
C MET A 83 -0.04 -10.47 -17.24
N LYS A 84 -0.21 -11.73 -16.82
CA LYS A 84 0.01 -12.10 -15.43
C LYS A 84 1.46 -11.82 -15.05
N ALA A 85 1.66 -11.16 -13.92
CA ALA A 85 2.96 -10.82 -13.39
C ALA A 85 3.29 -11.69 -12.17
N ASP A 86 4.59 -11.81 -11.87
CA ASP A 86 5.05 -12.21 -10.55
C ASP A 86 5.08 -10.96 -9.66
N LEU A 87 4.77 -11.07 -8.37
CA LEU A 87 4.84 -9.92 -7.46
C LEU A 87 6.24 -9.29 -7.42
N THR A 88 7.29 -10.10 -7.59
CA THR A 88 8.68 -9.62 -7.60
C THR A 88 8.94 -8.61 -8.73
N ILE A 89 8.22 -8.72 -9.86
CA ILE A 89 8.28 -7.75 -10.97
C ILE A 89 7.69 -6.40 -10.57
N LEU A 90 6.76 -6.39 -9.60
CA LEU A 90 6.11 -5.18 -9.11
C LEU A 90 6.84 -4.58 -7.90
N THR A 91 8.03 -5.08 -7.55
CA THR A 91 8.89 -4.41 -6.58
C THR A 91 9.24 -3.02 -7.09
N GLU A 92 9.29 -2.04 -6.19
CA GLU A 92 9.44 -0.61 -6.49
C GLU A 92 8.27 -0.03 -7.30
N MET A 93 7.08 -0.67 -7.29
CA MET A 93 5.88 -0.03 -7.84
C MET A 93 5.46 1.16 -6.99
N GLU A 94 4.98 2.21 -7.65
CA GLU A 94 4.28 3.31 -7.00
C GLU A 94 2.78 2.99 -6.93
N ILE A 95 2.18 3.11 -5.74
CA ILE A 95 0.74 2.89 -5.56
C ILE A 95 0.00 4.14 -6.00
N LEU A 96 -0.86 3.98 -7.00
CA LEU A 96 -1.77 5.02 -7.49
C LEU A 96 -3.13 4.97 -6.79
N LYS A 97 -3.61 3.77 -6.46
CA LYS A 97 -4.91 3.60 -5.80
C LYS A 97 -4.96 2.31 -5.00
N PHE A 98 -5.45 2.43 -3.76
CA PHE A 98 -5.83 1.31 -2.92
C PHE A 98 -7.36 1.24 -2.82
N GLU A 99 -7.94 0.09 -3.12
CA GLU A 99 -9.40 -0.08 -3.13
C GLU A 99 -9.80 -1.35 -2.38
N MET A 100 -10.62 -1.18 -1.35
CA MET A 100 -11.30 -2.29 -0.68
C MET A 100 -12.57 -2.63 -1.43
N LEU A 101 -12.70 -3.89 -1.83
CA LEU A 101 -13.84 -4.44 -2.55
C LEU A 101 -14.71 -5.29 -1.60
N LEU A 102 -15.88 -5.68 -2.08
CA LEU A 102 -16.72 -6.66 -1.39
C LEU A 102 -16.01 -8.03 -1.29
N ASN A 103 -16.45 -8.85 -0.31
CA ASN A 103 -15.95 -10.21 -0.09
C ASN A 103 -14.45 -10.28 0.26
N ASN A 104 -13.97 -9.37 1.11
CA ASN A 104 -12.59 -9.33 1.62
C ASN A 104 -11.52 -9.27 0.51
N LYS A 105 -11.85 -8.61 -0.60
CA LYS A 105 -10.92 -8.36 -1.70
C LYS A 105 -10.32 -6.98 -1.60
N VAL A 106 -9.06 -6.87 -1.94
CA VAL A 106 -8.34 -5.62 -2.09
C VAL A 106 -7.77 -5.56 -3.48
N LYS A 107 -7.87 -4.39 -4.10
CA LYS A 107 -7.23 -4.09 -5.37
C LYS A 107 -6.26 -2.93 -5.19
N ILE A 108 -5.02 -3.15 -5.61
CA ILE A 108 -3.96 -2.15 -5.61
C ILE A 108 -3.61 -1.86 -7.06
N PHE A 109 -3.80 -0.62 -7.47
CA PHE A 109 -3.37 -0.14 -8.77
C PHE A 109 -2.09 0.66 -8.61
N GLY A 110 -1.17 0.54 -9.56
CA GLY A 110 0.06 1.29 -9.52
C GLY A 110 0.79 1.37 -10.84
N GLU A 111 1.97 1.98 -10.79
CA GLU A 111 2.93 2.00 -11.88
C GLU A 111 4.12 1.14 -11.49
N ALA A 112 4.51 0.21 -12.35
CA ALA A 112 5.70 -0.60 -12.13
C ALA A 112 6.97 0.27 -12.16
N SER A 113 8.09 -0.27 -11.71
CA SER A 113 9.35 0.49 -11.70
C SER A 113 9.83 0.86 -13.12
N THR A 114 10.80 1.78 -13.20
CA THR A 114 11.40 2.21 -14.47
C THR A 114 12.04 1.07 -15.26
N GLN A 115 12.47 -0.01 -14.59
CA GLN A 115 12.94 -1.24 -15.23
C GLN A 115 11.86 -1.88 -16.12
N TYR A 116 10.59 -1.66 -15.78
CA TYR A 116 9.42 -2.14 -16.49
C TYR A 116 8.65 -0.98 -17.17
N ASN A 117 9.35 0.08 -17.58
CA ASN A 117 8.84 1.21 -18.35
C ASN A 117 7.63 1.93 -17.71
N ASN A 118 7.51 1.92 -16.39
CA ASN A 118 6.37 2.51 -15.67
C ASN A 118 5.02 2.00 -16.18
N TYR A 119 4.96 0.75 -16.61
CA TYR A 119 3.70 0.17 -17.07
C TYR A 119 2.70 0.12 -15.92
N PHE A 120 1.45 0.42 -16.26
CA PHE A 120 0.35 0.27 -15.32
C PHE A 120 0.25 -1.19 -14.85
N CYS A 121 -0.02 -1.37 -13.58
CA CYS A 121 -0.17 -2.67 -12.96
C CYS A 121 -1.34 -2.71 -11.98
N GLU A 122 -1.84 -3.92 -11.75
CA GLU A 122 -2.92 -4.21 -10.81
C GLU A 122 -2.50 -5.43 -9.96
N ILE A 123 -2.78 -5.37 -8.66
CA ILE A 123 -2.72 -6.52 -7.75
C ILE A 123 -4.11 -6.72 -7.14
N LEU A 124 -4.66 -7.92 -7.29
CA LEU A 124 -5.90 -8.37 -6.64
C LEU A 124 -5.54 -9.39 -5.54
N ILE A 125 -5.99 -9.11 -4.32
CA ILE A 125 -5.73 -9.95 -3.15
C ILE A 125 -7.06 -10.29 -2.49
N GLU A 126 -7.25 -11.54 -2.10
CA GLU A 126 -8.35 -12.00 -1.24
C GLU A 126 -7.74 -12.63 0.02
N ALA A 127 -8.09 -12.12 1.19
CA ALA A 127 -7.56 -12.56 2.48
C ALA A 127 -8.58 -12.38 3.59
N ASP A 128 -8.52 -13.18 4.66
CA ASP A 128 -9.47 -13.06 5.77
C ASP A 128 -9.25 -11.81 6.63
N GLU A 129 -7.99 -11.40 6.77
CA GLU A 129 -7.58 -10.25 7.58
C GLU A 129 -6.46 -9.49 6.88
N TYR A 130 -6.43 -8.17 7.08
CA TYR A 130 -5.29 -7.34 6.72
C TYR A 130 -5.00 -6.30 7.79
N ARG A 131 -3.71 -5.99 7.95
CA ARG A 131 -3.17 -5.09 8.97
C ARG A 131 -2.19 -4.11 8.35
N PHE A 132 -2.25 -2.86 8.79
CA PHE A 132 -1.26 -1.86 8.40
C PHE A 132 -0.44 -1.43 9.63
N SER A 133 0.88 -1.44 9.54
CA SER A 133 1.77 -1.17 10.67
C SER A 133 2.88 -0.18 10.33
N TRP A 134 3.21 0.71 11.27
CA TRP A 134 4.29 1.70 11.15
C TRP A 134 4.88 2.02 12.53
N ASN A 135 5.99 2.77 12.58
CA ASN A 135 6.62 3.11 13.87
C ASN A 135 6.56 4.60 14.21
N GLU A 136 6.74 5.49 13.25
CA GLU A 136 6.99 6.91 13.53
C GLU A 136 6.25 7.81 12.54
N PHE A 137 5.67 8.89 13.04
CA PHE A 137 5.19 10.00 12.20
C PHE A 137 6.39 10.90 11.89
N ILE A 138 6.72 11.08 10.61
CA ILE A 138 7.98 11.72 10.19
C ILE A 138 7.79 13.14 9.66
N SER A 139 6.64 13.46 9.07
CA SER A 139 6.32 14.81 8.56
C SER A 139 4.83 15.03 8.43
N ASP A 140 4.41 16.25 8.07
CA ASP A 140 3.07 16.46 7.52
C ASP A 140 2.97 15.74 6.16
N ALA A 141 1.78 15.25 5.81
CA ALA A 141 1.53 14.74 4.47
C ALA A 141 1.67 15.88 3.44
N TRP A 142 2.09 15.55 2.21
CA TRP A 142 2.45 16.55 1.19
C TRP A 142 1.30 17.50 0.83
N PHE A 143 0.05 17.07 1.01
CA PHE A 143 -1.15 17.83 0.69
C PHE A 143 -1.67 18.73 1.83
N VAL A 144 -1.09 18.68 3.05
CA VAL A 144 -1.60 19.40 4.25
C VAL A 144 -1.66 20.92 4.08
N ASN A 145 -0.93 21.49 3.11
CA ASN A 145 -0.92 22.93 2.84
C ASN A 145 -1.25 23.28 1.38
N TRP A 146 -1.76 22.32 0.59
CA TRP A 146 -1.95 22.55 -0.85
C TRP A 146 -3.01 23.62 -1.14
N ASN A 147 -4.03 23.72 -0.28
CA ASN A 147 -5.08 24.74 -0.37
C ASN A 147 -4.64 26.15 0.08
N ASN A 148 -3.40 26.31 0.58
CA ASN A 148 -2.86 27.60 1.03
C ASN A 148 -2.00 28.28 -0.03
N ILE A 149 -1.90 27.72 -1.24
CA ILE A 149 -1.23 28.33 -2.38
C ILE A 149 -2.26 29.21 -3.11
N ASN A 150 -2.38 30.46 -2.67
CA ASN A 150 -3.03 31.54 -3.43
C ASN A 150 -2.02 32.17 -4.40
#